data_AF-A0A6G3LEQ1-F1
#
_entry.id   AF-A0A6G3LEQ1-F1
#
_cell.length_a   1.000
_cell.length_b   1.000
_cell.length_c   1.000
_cell.angle_alpha   90.00
_cell.angle_beta   90.00
_cell.angle_gamma   90.00
#
_symmetry.space_group_name_H-M   'P 1'
#
loop_
_entity.id
_entity.type
_entity.pdbx_description
1 polymer ?
#
loop_
_entity_poly.entity_id
_entity_poly.type
_entity_poly.pdbx_seq_one_letter_code
_entity_poly.pdbx_strand_id
1 'polypeptide(L)'
;MDVNAKKAPIFLLLAISLASTAVFASVFVYYPVSIAATPQAPPIIFSAGSNSNANDLRGQQITVSISQANTSLSITVHPTYQITYYKNITVINNTDTSNSYYIAFRVNSAASDTNLQSANLIIKDSSGNQIAIINLMSTGTSNWYQIPAGAHYSVDLSITYSAGSNTYNQAPGSGSGFAASLQLIYSPQSTESAPKPEV
;
A
#
# COMPACT_ATOMS: atom_id res chain seq x y z
N MET A 1 -55.55 35.02 66.96
CA MET A 1 -54.33 35.04 66.13
C MET A 1 -54.61 34.14 64.94
N ASP A 2 -54.80 34.76 63.78
CA ASP A 2 -54.83 34.10 62.47
C ASP A 2 -53.52 33.32 62.24
N VAL A 3 -53.62 32.10 61.71
CA VAL A 3 -52.80 31.69 60.56
C VAL A 3 -53.66 30.84 59.62
N ASN A 4 -53.92 31.43 58.48
CA ASN A 4 -54.59 30.91 57.30
C ASN A 4 -53.64 29.95 56.57
N ALA A 5 -53.91 28.64 56.56
CA ALA A 5 -53.16 27.68 55.76
C ALA A 5 -54.04 27.15 54.61
N LYS A 6 -53.88 27.78 53.44
CA LYS A 6 -54.47 27.34 52.16
C LYS A 6 -54.12 25.88 51.91
N LYS A 7 -55.13 24.99 51.90
CA LYS A 7 -54.98 23.60 51.46
C LYS A 7 -54.79 23.59 49.95
N ALA A 8 -53.57 23.41 49.46
CA ALA A 8 -53.32 23.18 48.05
C ALA A 8 -54.08 21.92 47.59
N PRO A 9 -54.81 21.95 46.46
CA PRO A 9 -55.62 20.82 46.03
C PRO A 9 -54.72 19.65 45.57
N ILE A 10 -54.93 18.48 46.17
CA ILE A 10 -54.25 17.19 45.92
C ILE A 10 -54.17 16.82 44.41
N PHE A 11 -55.07 17.35 43.59
CA PHE A 11 -55.05 17.19 42.12
C PHE A 11 -53.78 17.73 41.45
N LEU A 12 -53.11 18.75 42.01
CA LEU A 12 -51.86 19.28 41.46
C LEU A 12 -50.66 18.33 41.71
N LEU A 13 -50.65 17.62 42.84
CA LEU A 13 -49.63 16.61 43.15
C LEU A 13 -49.80 15.34 42.30
N LEU A 14 -51.05 14.95 42.01
CA LEU A 14 -51.35 13.80 41.18
C LEU A 14 -50.93 14.02 39.71
N ALA A 15 -51.15 15.23 39.18
CA ALA A 15 -50.74 15.62 37.83
C ALA A 15 -49.21 15.67 37.65
N ILE A 16 -48.46 16.08 38.68
CA ILE A 16 -46.98 16.03 38.66
C ILE A 16 -46.48 14.58 38.75
N SER A 17 -47.19 13.69 39.45
CA SER A 17 -46.84 12.25 39.52
C SER A 17 -47.13 11.48 38.24
N LEU A 18 -48.13 11.90 37.44
CA LEU A 18 -48.39 11.33 36.11
C LEU A 18 -47.40 11.85 35.06
N ALA A 19 -46.80 13.02 35.26
CA ALA A 19 -45.80 13.58 34.36
C ALA A 19 -44.41 12.93 34.50
N SER A 20 -44.13 12.22 35.61
CA SER A 20 -42.85 11.55 35.86
C SER A 20 -42.76 10.11 35.36
N THR A 21 -43.81 9.56 34.74
CA THR A 21 -43.80 8.19 34.19
C THR A 21 -43.42 8.10 32.73
N ALA A 22 -43.15 9.22 32.05
CA ALA A 22 -42.47 9.21 30.76
C ALA A 22 -40.96 8.99 30.95
N VAL A 23 -40.59 7.90 31.63
CA VAL A 23 -39.28 7.30 31.48
C VAL A 23 -39.31 6.70 30.07
N PHE A 24 -38.83 7.45 29.09
CA PHE A 24 -38.45 6.88 27.80
C PHE A 24 -37.32 5.89 28.07
N ALA A 25 -37.67 4.70 28.56
CA ALA A 25 -36.75 3.59 28.62
C ALA A 25 -36.35 3.33 27.17
N SER A 26 -35.19 3.83 26.78
CA SER A 26 -34.57 3.38 25.55
C SER A 26 -34.23 1.92 25.77
N VAL A 27 -35.14 1.04 25.35
CA VAL A 27 -34.94 -0.40 25.40
C VAL A 27 -33.97 -0.73 24.27
N PHE A 28 -32.69 -0.87 24.64
CA PHE A 28 -31.67 -1.37 23.72
C PHE A 28 -31.61 -2.88 23.83
N VAL A 29 -31.90 -3.57 22.72
CA VAL A 29 -31.78 -5.02 22.60
C VAL A 29 -30.50 -5.31 21.82
N TYR A 30 -29.55 -6.00 22.44
CA TYR A 30 -28.30 -6.39 21.81
C TYR A 30 -28.39 -7.86 21.42
N TYR A 31 -28.38 -8.13 20.12
CA TYR A 31 -28.26 -9.48 19.59
C TYR A 31 -26.79 -9.89 19.56
N PRO A 32 -26.43 -11.09 20.06
CA PRO A 32 -25.08 -11.57 19.92
C PRO A 32 -24.79 -11.87 18.44
N VAL A 33 -23.76 -11.22 17.91
CA VAL A 33 -23.19 -11.54 16.59
C VAL A 33 -21.83 -12.19 16.82
N SER A 34 -21.56 -13.30 16.13
CA SER A 34 -20.25 -13.94 16.13
C SER A 34 -19.56 -13.68 14.80
N ILE A 35 -18.31 -13.25 14.87
CA ILE A 35 -17.44 -13.01 13.71
C ILE A 35 -16.24 -13.93 13.88
N ALA A 36 -15.93 -14.71 12.84
CA ALA A 36 -14.76 -15.58 12.79
C ALA A 36 -13.92 -15.24 11.56
N ALA A 37 -12.60 -15.24 11.72
CA ALA A 37 -11.64 -15.08 10.64
C ALA A 37 -10.62 -16.22 10.71
N THR A 38 -10.30 -16.81 9.56
CA THR A 38 -9.25 -17.84 9.43
C THR A 38 -8.17 -17.29 8.51
N PRO A 39 -7.00 -16.89 9.04
CA PRO A 39 -5.89 -16.39 8.23
C PRO A 39 -5.43 -17.43 7.20
N GLN A 40 -4.95 -16.95 6.04
CA GLN A 40 -4.40 -17.77 4.96
C GLN A 40 -3.05 -17.20 4.53
N ALA A 41 -2.19 -18.05 3.96
CA ALA A 41 -0.93 -17.60 3.39
C ALA A 41 -1.19 -16.71 2.15
N PRO A 42 -0.43 -15.63 1.94
CA PRO A 42 -0.61 -14.76 0.80
C PRO A 42 -0.15 -15.48 -0.49
N PRO A 43 -0.95 -15.46 -1.58
CA PRO A 43 -0.58 -16.11 -2.84
C PRO A 43 0.45 -15.30 -3.62
N ILE A 44 0.41 -13.97 -3.50
CA ILE A 44 1.37 -13.06 -4.14
C ILE A 44 2.49 -12.71 -3.18
N ILE A 45 3.71 -13.09 -3.55
CA ILE A 45 4.92 -12.88 -2.74
C ILE A 45 6.07 -12.36 -3.58
N PHE A 46 7.08 -11.80 -2.91
CA PHE A 46 8.36 -11.43 -3.51
C PHE A 46 9.36 -12.57 -3.41
N SER A 47 10.30 -12.60 -4.34
CA SER A 47 11.53 -13.40 -4.25
C SER A 47 12.71 -12.65 -4.86
N ALA A 48 13.92 -13.13 -4.56
CA ALA A 48 15.13 -12.55 -5.09
C ALA A 48 15.18 -12.74 -6.62
N GLY A 49 15.50 -11.66 -7.35
CA GLY A 49 15.83 -11.76 -8.76
C GLY A 49 17.27 -12.23 -8.96
N SER A 50 17.64 -12.56 -10.20
CA SER A 50 18.99 -13.07 -10.51
C SER A 50 20.12 -12.06 -10.27
N ASN A 51 19.82 -10.77 -10.17
CA ASN A 51 20.78 -9.71 -9.88
C ASN A 51 20.63 -9.13 -8.46
N SER A 52 19.79 -9.77 -7.64
CA SER A 52 19.64 -9.44 -6.22
C SER A 52 20.95 -9.71 -5.49
N ASN A 53 21.44 -8.74 -4.69
CA ASN A 53 22.68 -8.89 -3.92
C ASN A 53 23.92 -9.22 -4.78
N ALA A 54 23.87 -8.84 -6.06
CA ALA A 54 25.02 -8.91 -6.95
C ALA A 54 25.90 -7.66 -6.84
N ASN A 55 27.12 -7.75 -7.37
CA ASN A 55 28.05 -6.63 -7.40
C ASN A 55 27.45 -5.44 -8.16
N ASP A 56 27.64 -4.26 -7.60
CA ASP A 56 27.30 -2.97 -8.18
C ASP A 56 28.60 -2.19 -8.49
N LEU A 57 28.45 -0.99 -9.06
CA LEU A 57 29.56 -0.15 -9.45
C LEU A 57 30.45 0.23 -8.25
N ARG A 58 31.76 0.34 -8.51
CA ARG A 58 32.80 0.76 -7.55
C ARG A 58 32.90 -0.13 -6.29
N GLY A 59 32.66 -1.42 -6.43
CA GLY A 59 32.78 -2.38 -5.33
C GLY A 59 31.61 -2.36 -4.34
N GLN A 60 30.52 -1.66 -4.70
CA GLN A 60 29.27 -1.71 -3.96
C GLN A 60 28.48 -2.99 -4.32
N GLN A 61 27.33 -3.17 -3.68
CA GLN A 61 26.40 -4.26 -3.93
C GLN A 61 24.99 -3.70 -4.16
N ILE A 62 24.23 -4.32 -5.05
CA ILE A 62 22.80 -4.08 -5.17
C ILE A 62 22.14 -4.72 -3.96
N THR A 63 21.62 -3.95 -3.01
CA THR A 63 21.01 -4.52 -1.81
C THR A 63 19.52 -4.74 -2.04
N VAL A 64 19.07 -5.99 -2.02
CA VAL A 64 17.64 -6.33 -2.00
C VAL A 64 17.36 -7.15 -0.75
N SER A 65 16.58 -6.57 0.16
CA SER A 65 16.17 -7.22 1.40
C SER A 65 14.68 -7.52 1.34
N ILE A 66 14.33 -8.79 1.43
CA ILE A 66 12.93 -9.26 1.44
C ILE A 66 12.59 -9.70 2.86
N SER A 67 11.39 -9.34 3.35
CA SER A 67 10.95 -9.73 4.68
C SER A 67 10.77 -11.25 4.80
N GLN A 68 10.80 -11.78 6.02
CA GLN A 68 10.68 -13.21 6.26
C GLN A 68 9.38 -13.82 5.69
N ALA A 69 8.29 -13.03 5.65
CA ALA A 69 7.01 -13.45 5.07
C ALA A 69 6.93 -13.23 3.55
N ASN A 70 7.97 -12.70 2.92
CA ASN A 70 8.03 -12.37 1.49
C ASN A 70 6.95 -11.37 1.01
N THR A 71 6.39 -10.56 1.90
CA THR A 71 5.31 -9.61 1.60
C THR A 71 5.78 -8.16 1.51
N SER A 72 7.06 -7.91 1.78
CA SER A 72 7.68 -6.59 1.67
C SER A 72 9.14 -6.72 1.29
N LEU A 73 9.68 -5.68 0.67
CA LEU A 73 11.09 -5.60 0.30
C LEU A 73 11.60 -4.17 0.35
N SER A 74 12.92 -4.03 0.44
CA SER A 74 13.65 -2.78 0.19
C SER A 74 14.74 -3.02 -0.86
N ILE A 75 15.01 -2.00 -1.66
CA ILE A 75 16.02 -2.03 -2.74
C ILE A 75 16.92 -0.81 -2.57
N THR A 76 18.23 -1.03 -2.61
CA THR A 76 19.25 0.01 -2.67
C THR A 76 20.20 -0.28 -3.82
N VAL A 77 20.43 0.75 -4.63
CA VAL A 77 21.27 0.70 -5.83
C VAL A 77 22.09 1.99 -5.93
N HIS A 78 23.19 1.97 -6.70
CA HIS A 78 24.14 3.08 -6.77
C HIS A 78 24.27 3.63 -8.20
N PRO A 79 23.21 4.25 -8.77
CA PRO A 79 23.23 4.73 -10.14
C PRO A 79 24.25 5.85 -10.33
N THR A 80 24.77 5.94 -11.55
CA THR A 80 25.66 7.03 -11.97
C THR A 80 24.94 7.98 -12.91
N TYR A 81 25.69 8.87 -13.57
CA TYR A 81 25.16 9.68 -14.66
C TYR A 81 24.59 8.83 -15.79
N GLN A 82 23.72 9.46 -16.57
CA GLN A 82 22.96 8.85 -17.65
C GLN A 82 22.08 7.72 -17.13
N ILE A 83 21.76 6.77 -18.01
CA ILE A 83 20.88 5.65 -17.72
C ILE A 83 21.68 4.56 -17.02
N THR A 84 21.27 4.20 -15.81
CA THR A 84 21.70 2.98 -15.13
C THR A 84 20.55 1.99 -15.11
N TYR A 85 20.80 0.76 -15.56
CA TYR A 85 19.79 -0.28 -15.69
C TYR A 85 20.15 -1.50 -14.83
N TYR A 86 19.27 -1.81 -13.88
CA TYR A 86 19.39 -2.97 -13.00
C TYR A 86 18.36 -4.02 -13.42
N LYS A 87 18.84 -5.07 -14.09
CA LYS A 87 17.99 -6.17 -14.57
C LYS A 87 17.66 -7.13 -13.43
N ASN A 88 16.43 -7.63 -13.37
CA ASN A 88 15.94 -8.70 -12.52
C ASN A 88 16.43 -8.60 -11.06
N ILE A 89 16.09 -7.49 -10.42
CA ILE A 89 16.45 -7.21 -9.03
C ILE A 89 15.51 -7.92 -8.05
N THR A 90 14.24 -8.11 -8.42
CA THR A 90 13.27 -8.88 -7.65
C THR A 90 12.26 -9.53 -8.59
N VAL A 91 11.54 -10.51 -8.08
CA VAL A 91 10.49 -11.22 -8.79
C VAL A 91 9.22 -11.23 -7.94
N ILE A 92 8.08 -10.97 -8.58
CA ILE A 92 6.74 -11.10 -8.01
C ILE A 92 6.19 -12.45 -8.46
N ASN A 93 5.87 -13.32 -7.50
CA ASN A 93 5.34 -14.66 -7.79
C ASN A 93 3.87 -14.74 -7.45
N ASN A 94 3.10 -15.41 -8.30
CA ASN A 94 1.86 -16.03 -7.90
C ASN A 94 2.11 -17.50 -7.56
N THR A 95 2.10 -17.81 -6.27
CA THR A 95 2.34 -19.17 -5.76
C THR A 95 1.10 -20.06 -5.80
N ASP A 96 -0.07 -19.49 -6.06
CA ASP A 96 -1.28 -20.27 -6.32
C ASP A 96 -1.22 -20.83 -7.75
N THR A 97 -1.24 -22.16 -7.87
CA THR A 97 -1.19 -22.87 -9.16
C THR A 97 -2.57 -23.03 -9.82
N SER A 98 -3.64 -22.59 -9.16
CA SER A 98 -5.03 -22.74 -9.62
C SER A 98 -5.68 -21.40 -9.94
N ASN A 99 -5.34 -20.33 -9.22
CA ASN A 99 -5.97 -19.03 -9.37
C ASN A 99 -5.02 -17.98 -9.96
N SER A 100 -5.56 -17.17 -10.87
CA SER A 100 -4.90 -15.95 -11.32
C SER A 100 -5.33 -14.77 -10.46
N TYR A 101 -4.43 -13.80 -10.29
CA TYR A 101 -4.72 -12.56 -9.56
C TYR A 101 -4.49 -11.36 -10.46
N TYR A 102 -4.99 -10.21 -10.04
CA TYR A 102 -4.62 -8.92 -10.62
C TYR A 102 -3.71 -8.21 -9.64
N ILE A 103 -2.66 -7.56 -10.17
CA ILE A 103 -1.73 -6.74 -9.42
C ILE A 103 -1.74 -5.30 -9.92
N ALA A 104 -1.51 -4.35 -9.02
CA ALA A 104 -1.28 -2.95 -9.36
C ALA A 104 -0.18 -2.38 -8.45
N PHE A 105 0.49 -1.32 -8.90
CA PHE A 105 1.52 -0.63 -8.16
C PHE A 105 1.03 0.75 -7.77
N ARG A 106 1.02 1.04 -6.47
CA ARG A 106 0.72 2.38 -5.97
C ARG A 106 1.98 3.05 -5.48
N VAL A 107 2.38 4.14 -6.13
CA VAL A 107 3.47 5.00 -5.64
C VAL A 107 2.87 5.98 -4.63
N ASN A 108 3.27 5.81 -3.37
CA ASN A 108 2.81 6.62 -2.24
C ASN A 108 3.68 7.85 -2.02
N SER A 109 4.98 7.70 -2.23
CA SER A 109 5.96 8.80 -2.18
C SER A 109 6.81 8.75 -3.44
N ALA A 110 6.80 9.86 -4.18
CA ALA A 110 7.51 9.99 -5.44
C ALA A 110 9.02 10.20 -5.22
N ALA A 111 9.82 9.54 -6.06
CA ALA A 111 11.24 9.79 -6.22
C ALA A 111 11.48 11.24 -6.65
N SER A 112 12.32 11.95 -5.91
CA SER A 112 12.80 13.27 -6.28
C SER A 112 14.22 13.46 -5.76
N ASP A 113 15.09 13.96 -6.62
CA ASP A 113 16.47 14.34 -6.29
C ASP A 113 16.98 15.31 -7.36
N THR A 114 18.02 16.07 -7.04
CA THR A 114 18.69 16.97 -7.98
C THR A 114 19.18 16.17 -9.20
N ASN A 115 19.05 16.73 -10.40
CA ASN A 115 19.47 16.12 -11.67
C ASN A 115 18.79 14.78 -12.02
N LEU A 116 17.91 14.21 -11.20
CA LEU A 116 17.14 13.02 -11.52
C LEU A 116 16.17 13.34 -12.68
N GLN A 117 16.29 12.60 -13.78
CA GLN A 117 15.46 12.78 -14.98
C GLN A 117 14.36 11.71 -15.08
N SER A 118 14.66 10.48 -14.66
CA SER A 118 13.68 9.40 -14.62
C SER A 118 14.05 8.34 -13.60
N ALA A 119 13.03 7.72 -13.00
CA ALA A 119 13.15 6.53 -12.18
C ALA A 119 11.93 5.64 -12.44
N ASN A 120 12.15 4.44 -12.97
CA ASN A 120 11.09 3.55 -13.42
C ASN A 120 11.34 2.11 -12.98
N LEU A 121 10.29 1.44 -12.50
CA LEU A 121 10.26 -0.02 -12.49
C LEU A 121 9.75 -0.52 -13.84
N ILE A 122 10.39 -1.55 -14.37
CA ILE A 122 9.99 -2.21 -15.61
C ILE A 122 9.61 -3.63 -15.25
N ILE A 123 8.34 -3.98 -15.43
CA ILE A 123 7.80 -5.28 -15.07
C ILE A 123 7.73 -6.12 -16.33
N LYS A 124 8.25 -7.35 -16.26
CA LYS A 124 8.27 -8.28 -17.39
C LYS A 124 7.67 -9.62 -17.02
N ASP A 125 7.00 -10.25 -17.99
CA ASP A 125 6.51 -11.61 -17.87
C ASP A 125 7.64 -12.65 -17.91
N SER A 126 7.28 -13.91 -17.68
CA SER A 126 8.22 -15.04 -17.73
C SER A 126 8.84 -15.28 -19.12
N SER A 127 8.26 -14.71 -20.17
CA SER A 127 8.80 -14.73 -21.54
C SER A 127 9.72 -13.54 -21.83
N GLY A 128 9.87 -12.62 -20.87
CA GLY A 128 10.68 -11.41 -20.99
C GLY A 128 9.96 -10.22 -21.64
N ASN A 129 8.65 -10.33 -21.92
CA ASN A 129 7.88 -9.23 -22.48
C ASN A 129 7.57 -8.18 -21.41
N GLN A 130 7.70 -6.91 -21.76
CA GLN A 130 7.32 -5.83 -20.85
C GLN A 130 5.80 -5.75 -20.71
N ILE A 131 5.31 -5.88 -19.48
CA ILE A 131 3.88 -5.74 -19.16
C ILE A 131 3.54 -4.36 -18.62
N ALA A 132 4.50 -3.70 -17.95
CA ALA A 132 4.28 -2.40 -17.31
C ALA A 132 5.57 -1.60 -17.15
N ILE A 133 5.44 -0.28 -17.17
CA ILE A 133 6.45 0.67 -16.69
C ILE A 133 5.77 1.48 -15.58
N ILE A 134 6.34 1.44 -14.39
CA ILE A 134 5.85 2.18 -13.22
C ILE A 134 6.76 3.39 -13.00
N ASN A 135 6.23 4.59 -13.25
CA ASN A 135 6.94 5.83 -12.99
C ASN A 135 7.02 6.09 -11.48
N LEU A 136 8.24 6.06 -10.93
CA LEU A 136 8.47 6.30 -9.51
C LEU A 136 8.48 7.79 -9.16
N MET A 137 8.53 8.70 -10.14
CA MET A 137 8.58 10.15 -9.92
C MET A 137 7.20 10.82 -9.80
N SER A 138 6.12 10.03 -9.84
CA SER A 138 4.76 10.54 -9.65
C SER A 138 3.98 9.61 -8.74
N THR A 139 3.24 10.18 -7.79
CA THR A 139 2.30 9.40 -6.99
C THR A 139 1.10 8.96 -7.83
N GLY A 140 0.49 7.83 -7.47
CA GLY A 140 -0.64 7.29 -8.22
C GLY A 140 -0.68 5.76 -8.18
N THR A 141 -1.76 5.19 -8.70
CA THR A 141 -1.90 3.74 -8.87
C THR A 141 -1.84 3.42 -10.35
N SER A 142 -1.06 2.41 -10.72
CA SER A 142 -1.00 1.90 -12.09
C SER A 142 -2.31 1.27 -12.53
N ASN A 143 -2.39 0.89 -13.81
CA ASN A 143 -3.39 -0.07 -14.25
C ASN A 143 -3.23 -1.41 -13.50
N TRP A 144 -4.28 -2.22 -13.54
CA TRP A 144 -4.24 -3.59 -13.07
C TRP A 144 -3.68 -4.50 -14.15
N TYR A 145 -2.79 -5.41 -13.75
CA TYR A 145 -2.17 -6.40 -14.60
C TYR A 145 -2.49 -7.79 -14.04
N GLN A 146 -3.04 -8.67 -14.86
CA GLN A 146 -3.25 -10.05 -14.42
C GLN A 146 -1.88 -10.74 -14.26
N ILE A 147 -1.69 -11.53 -13.20
CA ILE A 147 -0.62 -12.51 -13.04
C ILE A 147 -1.26 -13.90 -13.04
N PRO A 148 -0.99 -14.73 -14.07
CA PRO A 148 -1.58 -16.06 -14.16
C PRO A 148 -1.22 -16.97 -12.99
N ALA A 149 -1.98 -18.05 -12.83
CA ALA A 149 -1.70 -19.09 -11.85
C ALA A 149 -0.28 -19.68 -12.06
N GLY A 150 0.50 -19.77 -10.98
CA GLY A 150 1.88 -20.27 -11.00
C GLY A 150 2.88 -19.40 -11.77
N ALA A 151 2.46 -18.22 -12.27
CA ALA A 151 3.33 -17.34 -13.04
C ALA A 151 4.17 -16.43 -12.13
N HIS A 152 5.22 -15.85 -12.71
CA HIS A 152 6.07 -14.88 -12.06
C HIS A 152 6.40 -13.72 -13.00
N TYR A 153 6.61 -12.54 -12.42
CA TYR A 153 7.03 -11.33 -13.10
C TYR A 153 8.36 -10.84 -12.57
N SER A 154 9.35 -10.68 -13.45
CA SER A 154 10.63 -10.07 -13.09
C SER A 154 10.50 -8.55 -13.08
N VAL A 155 11.19 -7.93 -12.13
CA VAL A 155 11.24 -6.48 -11.97
C VAL A 155 12.65 -6.01 -12.27
N ASP A 156 12.74 -5.09 -13.23
CA ASP A 156 13.95 -4.34 -13.55
C ASP A 156 13.78 -2.90 -13.04
N LEU A 157 14.89 -2.18 -12.83
CA LEU A 157 14.91 -0.78 -12.41
C LEU A 157 15.77 0.04 -13.37
N SER A 158 15.22 1.13 -13.90
CA SER A 158 15.92 2.08 -14.76
C SER A 158 15.92 3.45 -14.09
N ILE A 159 17.11 4.02 -13.89
CA ILE A 159 17.29 5.34 -13.30
C ILE A 159 18.13 6.18 -14.25
N THR A 160 17.74 7.42 -14.48
CA THR A 160 18.48 8.36 -15.32
C THR A 160 18.80 9.62 -14.53
N TYR A 161 20.08 9.94 -14.41
CA TYR A 161 20.55 11.23 -13.91
C TYR A 161 21.22 12.05 -15.01
N SER A 162 20.94 13.34 -15.07
CA SER A 162 21.74 14.26 -15.89
C SER A 162 23.03 14.66 -15.15
N ALA A 163 24.04 15.07 -15.90
CA ALA A 163 25.28 15.59 -15.29
C ALA A 163 25.07 16.96 -14.64
N GLY A 164 24.15 17.77 -15.16
CA GLY A 164 24.00 19.17 -14.74
C GLY A 164 25.34 19.90 -14.82
N SER A 165 25.75 20.53 -13.72
CA SER A 165 27.06 21.15 -13.54
C SER A 165 28.09 20.24 -12.83
N ASN A 166 27.73 18.99 -12.50
CA ASN A 166 28.63 18.10 -11.78
C ASN A 166 29.76 17.57 -12.69
N THR A 167 30.89 17.22 -12.08
CA THR A 167 32.03 16.58 -12.75
C THR A 167 32.06 15.07 -12.53
N TYR A 168 32.84 14.35 -13.32
CA TYR A 168 32.89 12.87 -13.31
C TYR A 168 33.26 12.23 -11.95
N ASN A 169 33.92 12.99 -11.07
CA ASN A 169 34.35 12.55 -9.75
C ASN A 169 33.31 12.82 -8.64
N GLN A 170 32.15 13.37 -8.98
CA GLN A 170 31.03 13.61 -8.06
C GLN A 170 29.90 12.63 -8.34
N ALA A 171 29.19 12.19 -7.30
CA ALA A 171 27.96 11.42 -7.46
C ALA A 171 26.87 12.27 -8.13
N PRO A 172 25.97 11.67 -8.94
CA PRO A 172 24.81 12.40 -9.42
C PRO A 172 23.88 12.76 -8.26
N GLY A 173 23.20 13.91 -8.37
CA GLY A 173 22.20 14.37 -7.42
C GLY A 173 22.73 15.05 -6.16
N SER A 174 21.92 15.04 -5.10
CA SER A 174 22.17 15.75 -3.83
C SER A 174 23.22 15.09 -2.92
N GLY A 175 23.73 13.91 -3.30
CA GLY A 175 24.64 13.10 -2.50
C GLY A 175 23.96 12.12 -1.54
N SER A 176 22.69 12.33 -1.17
CA SER A 176 21.87 11.36 -0.42
C SER A 176 21.03 10.45 -1.31
N GLY A 177 20.96 10.74 -2.61
CA GLY A 177 20.08 10.05 -3.56
C GLY A 177 18.61 10.39 -3.37
N PHE A 178 17.72 9.59 -3.96
CA PHE A 178 16.27 9.66 -3.74
C PHE A 178 15.75 8.44 -2.99
N ALA A 179 14.57 8.59 -2.38
CA ALA A 179 13.75 7.48 -1.93
C ALA A 179 12.36 7.57 -2.59
N ALA A 180 11.80 6.43 -2.94
CA ALA A 180 10.40 6.30 -3.33
C ALA A 180 9.77 5.19 -2.49
N SER A 181 8.50 5.35 -2.14
CA SER A 181 7.75 4.29 -1.46
C SER A 181 6.57 3.87 -2.32
N LEU A 182 6.39 2.55 -2.41
CA LEU A 182 5.37 1.95 -3.24
C LEU A 182 4.74 0.74 -2.55
N GLN A 183 3.50 0.43 -2.93
CA GLN A 183 2.76 -0.75 -2.56
C GLN A 183 2.49 -1.60 -3.79
N LEU A 184 2.72 -2.90 -3.67
CA LEU A 184 2.12 -3.89 -4.55
C LEU A 184 0.74 -4.22 -3.99
N ILE A 185 -0.29 -3.96 -4.78
CA ILE A 185 -1.67 -4.32 -4.48
C ILE A 185 -1.96 -5.59 -5.27
N TYR A 186 -2.63 -6.57 -4.66
CA TYR A 186 -3.17 -7.71 -5.39
C TYR A 186 -4.62 -7.98 -5.01
N SER A 187 -5.38 -8.54 -5.94
CA SER A 187 -6.81 -8.82 -5.77
C SER A 187 -7.27 -9.92 -6.73
N PRO A 188 -8.29 -10.72 -6.39
CA PRO A 188 -8.97 -11.61 -7.34
C PRO A 188 -9.69 -10.86 -8.48
N GLN A 189 -9.88 -9.54 -8.34
CA GLN A 189 -10.57 -8.68 -9.31
C GLN A 189 -9.73 -7.44 -9.65
N SER A 190 -9.89 -6.92 -10.87
CA SER A 190 -9.11 -5.80 -11.42
C SER A 190 -9.65 -4.41 -11.05
N THR A 191 -10.39 -4.30 -9.95
CA THR A 191 -10.98 -3.04 -9.48
C THR A 191 -10.94 -2.97 -7.96
N GLU A 192 -10.51 -1.83 -7.44
CA GLU A 192 -10.68 -1.48 -6.02
C GLU A 192 -12.01 -0.72 -5.90
N SER A 193 -13.07 -1.42 -5.52
CA SER A 193 -14.34 -0.80 -5.14
C SER A 193 -14.44 -0.78 -3.62
N ALA A 194 -14.79 0.37 -3.04
CA ALA A 194 -15.15 0.45 -1.62
C ALA A 194 -16.26 -0.58 -1.31
N PRO A 195 -16.31 -1.16 -0.09
CA PRO A 195 -17.49 -1.90 0.34
C PRO A 195 -18.70 -1.00 0.14
N LYS A 196 -19.70 -1.45 -0.64
CA LYS A 196 -20.94 -0.70 -0.77
C LYS A 196 -21.47 -0.46 0.65
N PRO A 197 -21.77 0.79 1.06
CA PRO A 197 -22.57 0.97 2.26
C PRO A 197 -23.90 0.25 2.00
N GLU A 198 -24.25 -0.68 2.89
CA GLU A 198 -25.58 -1.29 2.86
C GLU A 198 -26.61 -0.17 3.07
N VAL A 199 -27.59 -0.09 2.17
CA VAL A 199 -28.68 0.90 2.17
C VAL A 199 -29.70 0.57 3.24
#